data_AF-A0A329RJT3-F1
#
_entry.id   AF-A0A329RJT3-F1
#
_cell.length_a   1.000
_cell.length_b   1.000
_cell.length_c   1.000
_cell.angle_alpha   90.00
_cell.angle_beta   90.00
_cell.angle_gamma   90.00
#
_symmetry.space_group_name_H-M   'P 1'
#
loop_
_entity.id
_entity.type
_entity.pdbx_description
1 polymer ?
#
loop_
_entity_poly.entity_id
_entity_poly.type
_entity_poly.pdbx_seq_one_letter_code
_entity_poly.pdbx_strand_id
1 'polypeptide(L)'
;MLSTRPTSSSSRHIDPVVALRSKKFYFLAKHKPYGFKIECSVAPPGVAVDVSDHSPGSTSDLMMMLDRLSIHRQMLRKEGPEIGGEPTQFPQMWTTLVDKGYQGAGRVLRTIQPKKQSRGGTLDRDDIARDRAVSADRVLVEKIFGRMCMLWKATYATFKWNENRFDSVARLCAALTISRVGLMPLRARDSDHYDMVLSKYQSMGERVRMQRARAQRQYRMRQLRSRPASYCTRMSASERETQYESDDSFSFAL
;
A
#
# COMPACT_ATOMS: atom_id res chain seq x y z
N MET A 1 2.21 -5.52 -20.38
CA MET A 1 1.52 -5.53 -19.07
C MET A 1 2.22 -4.56 -18.14
N LEU A 2 1.47 -3.70 -17.43
CA LEU A 2 2.04 -2.74 -16.47
C LEU A 2 1.70 -3.13 -15.03
N SER A 3 2.69 -3.16 -14.14
CA SER A 3 2.47 -3.48 -12.73
C SER A 3 3.48 -2.79 -11.83
N THR A 4 3.02 -2.31 -10.68
CA THR A 4 3.86 -1.69 -9.66
C THR A 4 4.16 -2.66 -8.52
N ARG A 5 5.40 -2.63 -8.04
CA ARG A 5 5.84 -3.44 -6.90
C ARG A 5 6.12 -2.57 -5.68
N PRO A 6 5.55 -2.88 -4.50
CA PRO A 6 5.97 -2.29 -3.24
C PRO A 6 7.25 -2.96 -2.73
N THR A 7 8.22 -2.15 -2.30
CA THR A 7 9.41 -2.60 -1.58
C THR A 7 9.49 -1.85 -0.26
N SER A 8 9.59 -2.56 0.86
CA SER A 8 9.70 -1.92 2.18
C SER A 8 11.13 -1.39 2.38
N SER A 9 11.31 -0.13 2.74
CA SER A 9 12.60 0.45 3.16
C SER A 9 12.53 0.91 4.61
N SER A 10 13.60 0.71 5.38
CA SER A 10 13.65 1.16 6.79
C SER A 10 14.10 2.62 6.82
N SER A 11 13.21 3.52 7.27
CA SER A 11 13.42 4.98 7.38
C SER A 11 14.43 5.39 8.48
N ARG A 12 15.48 4.61 8.74
CA ARG A 12 16.42 4.87 9.85
C ARG A 12 17.42 6.02 9.61
N HIS A 13 17.46 6.60 8.42
CA HIS A 13 18.39 7.69 8.05
C HIS A 13 17.68 8.98 7.57
N ILE A 14 16.49 9.29 8.09
CA ILE A 14 15.87 10.61 7.88
C ILE A 14 16.06 11.42 9.16
N ASP A 15 16.86 12.48 9.08
CA ASP A 15 17.17 13.39 10.20
C ASP A 15 15.91 13.81 10.98
N PRO A 16 15.98 13.94 12.31
CA PRO A 16 14.83 14.11 13.18
C PRO A 16 14.01 15.40 12.93
N VAL A 17 14.52 16.34 12.13
CA VAL A 17 13.84 17.60 11.77
C VAL A 17 13.06 17.50 10.44
N VAL A 18 13.26 16.44 9.62
CA VAL A 18 12.42 16.18 8.43
C VAL A 18 11.11 15.50 8.87
N ALA A 19 10.30 16.33 9.52
CA ALA A 19 9.08 16.08 10.26
C ALA A 19 7.97 15.42 9.44
N LEU A 20 7.22 14.51 10.09
CA LEU A 20 5.85 13.99 9.85
C LEU A 20 5.25 13.93 8.41
N ARG A 21 5.40 14.97 7.59
CA ARG A 21 5.03 15.06 6.17
C ARG A 21 5.79 14.04 5.30
N SER A 22 7.09 13.86 5.53
CA SER A 22 7.94 12.87 4.83
C SER A 22 7.46 11.43 5.06
N LYS A 23 6.97 11.11 6.25
CA LYS A 23 6.44 9.77 6.56
C LYS A 23 5.21 9.46 5.72
N LYS A 24 4.24 10.39 5.56
CA LYS A 24 3.05 10.14 4.74
C LYS A 24 3.41 9.88 3.27
N PHE A 25 4.44 10.54 2.77
CA PHE A 25 4.91 10.44 1.37
C PHE A 25 5.42 9.05 0.99
N TYR A 26 6.03 8.32 1.93
CA TYR A 26 6.47 6.94 1.68
C TYR A 26 5.44 5.88 2.06
N PHE A 27 4.23 6.26 2.50
CA PHE A 27 3.26 5.31 3.03
C PHE A 27 2.59 4.50 1.93
N LEU A 28 2.81 3.19 1.91
CA LEU A 28 2.14 2.27 0.99
C LEU A 28 0.73 1.98 1.50
N ALA A 29 -0.28 2.63 0.93
CA ALA A 29 -1.67 2.50 1.38
C ALA A 29 -2.16 1.04 1.41
N LYS A 30 -1.80 0.23 0.40
CA LYS A 30 -2.24 -1.17 0.24
C LYS A 30 -1.67 -2.09 1.32
N HIS A 31 -0.37 -2.00 1.59
CA HIS A 31 0.31 -2.95 2.49
C HIS A 31 0.59 -2.38 3.87
N LYS A 32 0.53 -1.06 4.05
CA LYS A 32 0.75 -0.29 5.29
C LYS A 32 2.20 -0.17 5.84
N PRO A 33 3.29 -0.66 5.21
CA PRO A 33 4.64 -0.19 5.54
C PRO A 33 4.98 1.11 4.80
N TYR A 34 6.14 1.68 5.13
CA TYR A 34 6.77 2.71 4.32
C TYR A 34 7.69 2.05 3.27
N GLY A 35 7.78 2.62 2.08
CA GLY A 35 8.57 2.02 1.02
C GLY A 35 8.60 2.77 -0.28
N PHE A 36 9.34 2.19 -1.22
CA PHE A 36 9.44 2.62 -2.60
C PHE A 36 8.61 1.71 -3.51
N LYS A 37 8.13 2.28 -4.60
CA LYS A 37 7.47 1.58 -5.70
C LYS A 37 8.31 1.65 -6.94
N ILE A 38 8.32 0.58 -7.71
CA ILE A 38 8.79 0.60 -9.10
C ILE A 38 7.66 0.14 -9.99
N GLU A 39 7.60 0.69 -11.19
CA GLU A 39 6.77 0.21 -12.28
C GLU A 39 7.60 -0.69 -13.19
N CYS A 40 7.03 -1.81 -13.59
CA CYS A 40 7.63 -2.75 -14.52
C CYS A 40 6.67 -3.04 -15.66
N SER A 41 7.16 -2.89 -16.89
CA SER A 41 6.46 -3.27 -18.10
C SER A 41 6.97 -4.63 -18.59
N VAL A 42 6.06 -5.56 -18.82
CA VAL A 42 6.39 -6.94 -19.25
C VAL A 42 5.69 -7.28 -20.56
N ALA A 43 6.44 -7.87 -21.49
CA ALA A 43 5.94 -8.47 -22.72
C ALA A 43 5.96 -10.02 -22.63
N PRO A 44 5.00 -10.72 -23.25
CA PRO A 44 5.10 -12.16 -23.45
C PRO A 44 6.39 -12.55 -24.18
N PRO A 45 7.02 -13.69 -23.84
CA PRO A 45 6.58 -14.73 -22.90
C PRO A 45 7.01 -14.50 -21.44
N GLY A 46 7.55 -13.33 -21.09
CA GLY A 46 8.00 -13.03 -19.73
C GLY A 46 9.21 -12.10 -19.64
N VAL A 47 9.35 -11.18 -20.59
CA VAL A 47 10.48 -10.26 -20.70
C VAL A 47 10.06 -8.92 -20.13
N ALA A 48 10.79 -8.40 -19.13
CA ALA A 48 10.58 -7.00 -18.75
C ALA A 48 11.21 -6.10 -19.81
N VAL A 49 10.39 -5.27 -20.42
CA VAL A 49 10.80 -4.35 -21.49
C VAL A 49 11.16 -2.97 -20.95
N ASP A 50 10.71 -2.66 -19.74
CA ASP A 50 11.00 -1.38 -19.08
C ASP A 50 10.83 -1.52 -17.55
N VAL A 51 11.70 -0.83 -16.81
CA VAL A 51 11.70 -0.77 -15.33
C VAL A 51 11.96 0.68 -14.92
N SER A 52 11.01 1.26 -14.19
CA SER A 52 11.10 2.64 -13.76
C SER A 52 12.14 2.86 -12.67
N ASP A 53 12.55 4.13 -12.51
CA ASP A 53 13.10 4.58 -11.23
C ASP A 53 12.02 4.48 -10.14
N HIS A 54 12.47 4.51 -8.90
CA HIS A 54 11.59 4.41 -7.77
C HIS A 54 10.71 5.64 -7.61
N SER A 55 9.50 5.38 -7.14
CA SER A 55 8.57 6.38 -6.67
C SER A 55 8.28 6.18 -5.18
N PRO A 56 7.89 7.24 -4.47
CA PRO A 56 7.42 7.14 -3.10
C PRO A 56 6.22 6.20 -2.97
N GLY A 57 6.13 5.50 -1.84
CA GLY A 57 5.05 4.54 -1.57
C GLY A 57 3.63 5.13 -1.61
N SER A 58 3.48 6.44 -1.38
CA SER A 58 2.16 7.10 -1.47
C SER A 58 1.70 7.36 -2.90
N THR A 59 2.60 7.35 -3.87
CA THR A 59 2.26 7.60 -5.27
C THR A 59 1.32 6.51 -5.77
N SER A 60 0.19 6.90 -6.37
CA SER A 60 -0.76 5.93 -6.92
C SER A 60 -0.16 5.28 -8.17
N ASP A 61 -0.55 4.03 -8.43
CA ASP A 61 -0.01 3.30 -9.59
C ASP A 61 -0.36 4.00 -10.91
N LEU A 62 -1.56 4.57 -11.00
CA LEU A 62 -1.97 5.42 -12.13
C LEU A 62 -1.08 6.65 -12.28
N MET A 63 -0.71 7.33 -11.20
CA MET A 63 0.15 8.51 -11.28
C MET A 63 1.54 8.15 -11.81
N MET A 64 2.12 7.04 -11.36
CA MET A 64 3.42 6.55 -11.88
C MET A 64 3.37 6.31 -13.39
N MET A 65 2.29 5.71 -13.89
CA MET A 65 2.08 5.51 -15.33
C MET A 65 1.94 6.85 -16.07
N LEU A 66 1.16 7.79 -15.51
CA LEU A 66 0.91 9.08 -16.15
C LEU A 66 2.19 9.93 -16.24
N ASP A 67 3.03 9.90 -15.20
CA ASP A 67 4.33 10.59 -15.20
C ASP A 67 5.26 10.04 -16.29
N ARG A 68 5.09 8.77 -16.67
CA ARG A 68 5.89 8.07 -17.71
C ARG A 68 5.16 7.92 -19.05
N LEU A 69 4.10 8.71 -19.28
CA LEU A 69 3.23 8.54 -20.44
C LEU A 69 3.95 8.62 -21.78
N SER A 70 4.98 9.48 -21.90
CA SER A 70 5.78 9.59 -23.13
C SER A 70 6.51 8.29 -23.46
N ILE A 71 7.12 7.64 -22.46
CA ILE A 71 7.81 6.36 -22.59
C ILE A 71 6.81 5.28 -23.00
N HIS A 72 5.65 5.20 -22.34
CA HIS A 72 4.62 4.23 -22.70
C HIS A 72 4.10 4.42 -24.12
N ARG A 73 3.87 5.66 -24.56
CA ARG A 73 3.43 5.95 -25.93
C ARG A 73 4.45 5.51 -26.97
N GLN A 74 5.73 5.70 -26.68
CA GLN A 74 6.80 5.24 -27.56
C GLN A 74 6.84 3.70 -27.62
N MET A 75 6.81 3.03 -26.46
CA MET A 75 6.87 1.57 -26.38
C MET A 75 5.64 0.87 -26.96
N LEU A 76 4.48 1.52 -26.93
CA LEU A 76 3.23 0.99 -27.48
C LEU A 76 3.00 1.40 -28.92
N ARG A 77 3.88 2.18 -29.55
CA ARG A 77 3.73 2.56 -30.95
C ARG A 77 3.66 1.32 -31.82
N LYS A 78 2.67 1.30 -32.70
CA LYS A 78 2.42 0.24 -33.66
C LYS A 78 2.86 0.70 -35.05
N GLU A 79 3.42 -0.21 -35.84
CA GLU A 79 3.90 0.07 -37.21
C GLU A 79 3.14 -0.69 -38.30
N GLY A 80 2.26 -1.63 -37.95
CA GLY A 80 1.50 -2.45 -38.91
C GLY A 80 0.03 -2.64 -38.52
N PRO A 81 -0.79 -3.24 -39.37
CA PRO A 81 -2.21 -3.46 -39.10
C PRO A 81 -2.45 -4.58 -38.07
N GLU A 82 -3.59 -4.54 -37.39
CA GLU A 82 -4.02 -5.59 -36.44
C GLU A 82 -4.90 -6.64 -37.12
N ILE A 83 -4.69 -7.90 -36.73
CA ILE A 83 -5.58 -9.00 -37.10
C ILE A 83 -6.89 -8.79 -36.33
N GLY A 84 -8.00 -8.63 -37.06
CA GLY A 84 -9.32 -8.35 -36.47
C GLY A 84 -9.80 -6.90 -36.60
N GLY A 85 -9.04 -6.05 -37.30
CA GLY A 85 -9.40 -4.66 -37.57
C GLY A 85 -8.82 -3.67 -36.56
N GLU A 86 -8.74 -2.40 -36.97
CA GLU A 86 -8.19 -1.34 -36.13
C GLU A 86 -9.20 -0.89 -35.06
N PRO A 87 -8.75 -0.60 -33.83
CA PRO A 87 -9.62 -0.07 -32.80
C PRO A 87 -10.06 1.36 -33.15
N THR A 88 -11.25 1.75 -32.70
CA THR A 88 -11.73 3.14 -32.85
C THR A 88 -10.89 4.14 -32.05
N GLN A 89 -10.34 3.72 -30.91
CA GLN A 89 -9.50 4.54 -30.05
C GLN A 89 -8.06 4.06 -30.07
N PHE A 90 -7.12 5.00 -30.26
CA PHE A 90 -5.68 4.75 -30.32
C PHE A 90 -5.27 3.69 -31.36
N PRO A 91 -5.64 3.84 -32.65
CA PRO A 91 -5.32 2.85 -33.70
C PRO A 91 -3.81 2.61 -33.88
N GLN A 92 -2.99 3.63 -33.62
CA GLN A 92 -1.53 3.55 -33.75
C GLN A 92 -0.83 2.97 -32.51
N MET A 93 -1.56 2.34 -31.58
CA MET A 93 -1.00 1.82 -30.34
C MET A 93 -1.37 0.35 -30.08
N TRP A 94 -0.40 -0.42 -29.61
CA TRP A 94 -0.61 -1.73 -29.01
C TRP A 94 -1.42 -1.64 -27.72
N THR A 95 -2.20 -2.67 -27.45
CA THR A 95 -3.03 -2.75 -26.24
C THR A 95 -2.21 -3.20 -25.04
N THR A 96 -2.39 -2.55 -23.89
CA THR A 96 -1.73 -2.93 -22.63
C THR A 96 -2.73 -3.47 -21.61
N LEU A 97 -2.46 -4.67 -21.11
CA LEU A 97 -3.14 -5.20 -19.91
C LEU A 97 -2.61 -4.50 -18.65
N VAL A 98 -3.51 -3.99 -17.83
CA VAL A 98 -3.17 -3.27 -16.59
C VAL A 98 -3.99 -3.79 -15.41
N ASP A 99 -3.48 -3.62 -14.19
CA ASP A 99 -4.21 -3.99 -12.98
C ASP A 99 -5.42 -3.06 -12.74
N LYS A 100 -6.35 -3.51 -11.89
CA LYS A 100 -7.52 -2.76 -11.43
C LYS A 100 -7.15 -1.45 -10.73
N GLY A 101 -5.89 -1.25 -10.30
CA GLY A 101 -5.39 0.02 -9.77
C GLY A 101 -5.29 1.15 -10.79
N TYR A 102 -5.27 0.85 -12.09
CA TYR A 102 -5.07 1.81 -13.18
C TYR A 102 -6.38 2.35 -13.78
N GLN A 103 -7.46 2.39 -12.99
CA GLN A 103 -8.75 2.91 -13.45
C GLN A 103 -8.61 4.32 -14.01
N GLY A 104 -8.97 4.50 -15.28
CA GLY A 104 -8.87 5.77 -15.99
C GLY A 104 -7.70 5.86 -16.96
N ALA A 105 -6.74 4.92 -16.94
CA ALA A 105 -5.64 4.86 -17.91
C ALA A 105 -6.11 4.79 -19.37
N GLY A 106 -7.26 4.14 -19.60
CA GLY A 106 -7.92 4.02 -20.91
C GLY A 106 -8.27 5.35 -21.58
N ARG A 107 -8.22 6.48 -20.86
CA ARG A 107 -8.42 7.82 -21.43
C ARG A 107 -7.20 8.34 -22.18
N VAL A 108 -6.01 7.80 -21.89
CA VAL A 108 -4.73 8.32 -22.40
C VAL A 108 -3.89 7.27 -23.13
N LEU A 109 -4.16 5.99 -22.85
CA LEU A 109 -3.49 4.83 -23.45
C LEU A 109 -4.51 3.77 -23.84
N ARG A 110 -4.16 2.94 -24.82
CA ARG A 110 -4.95 1.76 -25.17
C ARG A 110 -4.75 0.67 -24.12
N THR A 111 -5.70 0.54 -23.20
CA THR A 111 -5.57 -0.42 -22.08
C THR A 111 -6.76 -1.39 -21.99
N ILE A 112 -6.48 -2.64 -21.66
CA ILE A 112 -7.49 -3.59 -21.18
C ILE A 112 -7.45 -3.58 -19.66
N GLN A 113 -8.55 -3.14 -19.05
CA GLN A 113 -8.72 -3.04 -17.61
C GLN A 113 -9.81 -4.00 -17.12
N PRO A 114 -9.60 -4.67 -15.97
CA PRO A 114 -10.69 -5.30 -15.24
C PRO A 114 -11.73 -4.26 -14.82
N LYS A 115 -13.01 -4.63 -14.87
CA LYS A 115 -14.11 -3.73 -14.52
C LYS A 115 -14.13 -3.56 -13.00
N LYS A 116 -14.20 -2.31 -12.57
CA LYS A 116 -14.35 -2.01 -11.15
C LYS A 116 -15.83 -1.98 -10.78
N GLN A 117 -16.18 -2.83 -9.82
CA GLN A 117 -17.49 -2.80 -9.18
C GLN A 117 -17.76 -1.38 -8.64
N SER A 118 -18.90 -0.82 -9.04
CA SER A 118 -19.37 0.47 -8.54
C SER A 118 -19.74 0.36 -7.06
N ARG A 119 -19.69 1.49 -6.34
CA ARG A 119 -20.01 1.51 -4.91
C ARG A 119 -21.49 1.17 -4.73
N GLY A 120 -21.79 0.01 -4.14
CA GLY A 120 -23.15 -0.48 -3.92
C GLY A 120 -23.78 -1.24 -5.09
N GLY A 121 -23.07 -1.41 -6.21
CA GLY A 121 -23.53 -2.23 -7.34
C GLY A 121 -22.91 -3.63 -7.34
N THR A 122 -23.37 -4.52 -8.22
CA THR A 122 -22.77 -5.84 -8.50
C THR A 122 -22.18 -5.87 -9.91
N LEU A 123 -21.13 -6.67 -10.11
CA LEU A 123 -20.65 -6.99 -11.46
C LEU A 123 -21.50 -8.12 -12.02
N ASP A 124 -21.82 -8.04 -13.30
CA ASP A 124 -22.53 -9.12 -13.98
C ASP A 124 -21.64 -10.36 -14.15
N ARG A 125 -22.24 -11.53 -14.39
CA ARG A 125 -21.51 -12.78 -14.60
C ARG A 125 -20.52 -12.70 -15.76
N ASP A 126 -20.89 -12.03 -16.84
CA ASP A 126 -20.04 -11.88 -18.02
C ASP A 126 -18.85 -10.96 -17.73
N ASP A 127 -19.07 -9.87 -16.99
CA ASP A 127 -18.01 -8.99 -16.51
C ASP A 127 -17.02 -9.75 -15.61
N ILE A 128 -17.52 -10.61 -14.72
CA ILE A 128 -16.70 -11.43 -13.83
C ILE A 128 -15.85 -12.43 -14.64
N ALA A 129 -16.44 -13.10 -15.63
CA ALA A 129 -15.73 -14.05 -16.49
C ALA A 129 -14.62 -13.35 -17.28
N ARG A 130 -14.92 -12.20 -17.88
CA ARG A 130 -13.95 -11.36 -18.61
C ARG A 130 -12.82 -10.89 -17.69
N ASP A 131 -13.15 -10.39 -16.50
CA ASP A 131 -12.15 -9.93 -15.52
C ASP A 131 -11.23 -11.06 -15.06
N ARG A 132 -11.76 -12.29 -14.92
CA ARG A 132 -10.96 -13.48 -14.62
C ARG A 132 -9.99 -13.80 -15.75
N ALA A 133 -10.44 -13.77 -17.01
CA ALA A 133 -9.57 -13.98 -18.17
C ALA A 133 -8.43 -12.95 -18.23
N VAL A 134 -8.77 -11.65 -18.10
CA VAL A 134 -7.77 -10.56 -18.06
C VAL A 134 -6.79 -10.74 -16.90
N SER A 135 -7.26 -11.18 -15.74
CA SER A 135 -6.40 -11.43 -14.57
C SER A 135 -5.52 -12.66 -14.76
N ALA A 136 -6.02 -13.71 -15.42
CA ALA A 136 -5.27 -14.92 -15.74
C ALA A 136 -4.10 -14.62 -16.68
N ASP A 137 -4.31 -13.79 -17.69
CA ASP A 137 -3.22 -13.35 -18.58
C ASP A 137 -2.18 -12.52 -17.81
N ARG A 138 -2.64 -11.62 -16.93
CA ARG A 138 -1.77 -10.78 -16.09
C ARG A 138 -0.89 -11.58 -15.13
N VAL A 139 -1.20 -12.84 -14.84
CA VAL A 139 -0.42 -13.70 -13.93
C VAL A 139 1.05 -13.81 -14.35
N LEU A 140 1.35 -13.58 -15.63
CA LEU A 140 2.73 -13.55 -16.12
C LEU A 140 3.62 -12.58 -15.33
N VAL A 141 3.10 -11.39 -15.02
CA VAL A 141 3.85 -10.37 -14.27
C VAL A 141 4.07 -10.80 -12.83
N GLU A 142 3.07 -11.43 -12.23
CA GLU A 142 3.16 -11.96 -10.86
C GLU A 142 4.20 -13.07 -10.78
N LYS A 143 4.27 -13.95 -11.79
CA LYS A 143 5.32 -14.98 -11.90
C LYS A 143 6.72 -14.37 -12.01
N ILE A 144 6.91 -13.33 -12.82
CA ILE A 144 8.23 -12.65 -12.90
C ILE A 144 8.60 -12.05 -11.55
N PHE A 145 7.68 -11.34 -10.90
CA PHE A 145 7.94 -10.76 -9.59
C PHE A 145 8.18 -11.82 -8.52
N GLY A 146 7.46 -12.93 -8.56
CA GLY A 146 7.65 -14.10 -7.71
C GLY A 146 9.03 -14.72 -7.87
N ARG A 147 9.48 -14.93 -9.11
CA ARG A 147 10.85 -15.39 -9.39
C ARG A 147 11.89 -14.38 -8.89
N MET A 148 11.65 -13.08 -9.11
CA MET A 148 12.54 -12.02 -8.64
C MET A 148 12.63 -12.00 -7.09
N CYS A 149 11.51 -12.16 -6.39
CA CYS A 149 11.48 -12.33 -4.93
C CYS A 149 12.28 -13.55 -4.48
N MET A 150 12.07 -14.69 -5.14
CA MET A 150 12.69 -15.95 -4.75
C MET A 150 14.21 -15.91 -4.85
N LEU A 151 14.73 -15.25 -5.91
CA LEU A 151 16.17 -15.16 -6.16
C LEU A 151 16.84 -14.07 -5.34
N TRP A 152 16.18 -12.92 -5.14
CA TRP A 152 16.84 -11.72 -4.67
C TRP A 152 16.20 -11.17 -3.40
N LYS A 153 16.86 -11.41 -2.26
CA LYS A 153 16.46 -10.89 -0.95
C LYS A 153 16.27 -9.38 -0.92
N ALA A 154 17.08 -8.63 -1.67
CA ALA A 154 16.99 -7.17 -1.77
C ALA A 154 15.62 -6.68 -2.24
N THR A 155 14.86 -7.52 -2.94
CA THR A 155 13.58 -7.12 -3.53
C THR A 155 12.40 -7.30 -2.56
N TYR A 156 12.44 -8.28 -1.64
CA TYR A 156 11.31 -8.58 -0.74
C TYR A 156 11.57 -8.31 0.75
N ALA A 157 12.83 -8.17 1.15
CA ALA A 157 13.19 -7.80 2.51
C ALA A 157 13.20 -6.28 2.67
N THR A 158 13.30 -5.82 3.92
CA THR A 158 13.50 -4.40 4.18
C THR A 158 14.84 -3.93 3.60
N PHE A 159 14.78 -3.02 2.64
CA PHE A 159 15.96 -2.42 2.04
C PHE A 159 16.68 -1.56 3.08
N LYS A 160 17.97 -1.82 3.26
CA LYS A 160 18.82 -1.16 4.27
C LYS A 160 19.87 -0.24 3.65
N TRP A 161 20.01 -0.25 2.33
CA TRP A 161 21.01 0.55 1.64
C TRP A 161 20.46 1.92 1.28
N ASN A 162 21.34 2.80 0.80
CA ASN A 162 20.97 4.16 0.43
C ASN A 162 19.96 4.17 -0.74
N GLU A 163 19.06 5.14 -0.72
CA GLU A 163 18.05 5.41 -1.76
C GLU A 163 18.69 5.50 -3.15
N ASN A 164 19.83 6.18 -3.26
CA ASN A 164 20.58 6.32 -4.52
C ASN A 164 21.04 4.97 -5.13
N ARG A 165 21.07 3.88 -4.35
CA ARG A 165 21.42 2.54 -4.84
C ARG A 165 20.20 1.70 -5.17
N PHE A 166 19.01 2.13 -4.77
CA PHE A 166 17.79 1.35 -4.90
C PHE A 166 17.48 1.05 -6.38
N ASP A 167 17.49 2.05 -7.26
CA ASP A 167 17.15 1.87 -8.67
C ASP A 167 18.13 0.95 -9.38
N SER A 168 19.42 1.14 -9.12
CA SER A 168 20.48 0.29 -9.68
C SER A 168 20.32 -1.17 -9.25
N VAL A 169 20.02 -1.41 -7.96
CA VAL A 169 19.79 -2.76 -7.45
C VAL A 169 18.50 -3.36 -8.02
N ALA A 170 17.42 -2.58 -8.11
CA ALA A 170 16.15 -3.02 -8.64
C ALA A 170 16.26 -3.41 -10.13
N ARG A 171 16.90 -2.56 -10.95
CA ARG A 171 17.18 -2.84 -12.36
C ARG A 171 18.07 -4.05 -12.54
N LEU A 172 19.12 -4.19 -11.73
CA LEU A 172 20.02 -5.35 -11.78
C LEU A 172 19.27 -6.64 -11.43
N CYS A 173 18.45 -6.64 -10.37
CA CYS A 173 17.62 -7.79 -10.02
C CYS A 173 16.64 -8.15 -11.13
N ALA A 174 16.00 -7.16 -11.76
CA ALA A 174 15.09 -7.39 -12.88
C ALA A 174 15.83 -8.00 -14.09
N ALA A 175 16.95 -7.41 -14.50
CA ALA A 175 17.77 -7.89 -15.61
C ALA A 175 18.25 -9.34 -15.41
N LEU A 176 18.78 -9.65 -14.22
CA LEU A 176 19.23 -11.00 -13.89
C LEU A 176 18.07 -12.00 -13.81
N THR A 177 16.89 -11.58 -13.34
CA THR A 177 15.69 -12.42 -13.36
C THR A 177 15.27 -12.74 -14.78
N ILE A 178 15.24 -11.76 -15.69
CA ILE A 178 14.86 -11.94 -17.10
C ILE A 178 15.83 -12.89 -17.79
N SER A 179 17.15 -12.69 -17.61
CA SER A 179 18.17 -13.61 -18.12
C SER A 179 17.91 -15.04 -17.66
N ARG A 180 17.54 -15.23 -16.39
CA ARG A 180 17.24 -16.55 -15.83
C ARG A 180 15.92 -17.14 -16.34
N VAL A 181 14.94 -16.31 -16.70
CA VAL A 181 13.69 -16.75 -17.34
C VAL A 181 13.96 -17.30 -18.75
N GLY A 182 14.90 -16.69 -19.48
CA GLY A 182 15.35 -17.20 -20.77
C GLY A 182 15.99 -18.59 -20.70
N LEU A 183 16.69 -18.89 -19.59
CA LEU A 183 17.29 -20.21 -19.35
C LEU A 183 16.32 -21.22 -18.73
N MET A 184 15.38 -20.75 -17.90
CA MET A 184 14.42 -21.57 -17.19
C MET A 184 13.04 -20.90 -17.21
N PRO A 185 12.07 -21.46 -17.96
CA PRO A 185 10.73 -20.90 -18.05
C PRO A 185 10.06 -20.68 -16.69
N LEU A 186 9.12 -19.72 -16.67
CA LEU A 186 8.31 -19.41 -15.49
C LEU A 186 7.43 -20.61 -15.11
N ARG A 187 7.29 -20.84 -13.81
CA ARG A 187 6.59 -22.01 -13.22
C ARG A 187 5.44 -21.55 -12.32
N ALA A 188 4.53 -22.47 -12.00
CA ALA A 188 3.44 -22.19 -11.04
C ALA A 188 3.97 -21.72 -9.68
N ARG A 189 5.03 -22.37 -9.18
CA ARG A 189 5.71 -22.03 -7.91
C ARG A 189 6.16 -20.57 -7.80
N ASP A 190 6.38 -19.89 -8.92
CA ASP A 190 6.75 -18.48 -8.91
C ASP A 190 5.61 -17.61 -8.35
N SER A 191 4.37 -17.89 -8.78
CA SER A 191 3.18 -17.19 -8.28
C SER A 191 2.98 -17.45 -6.79
N ASP A 192 3.08 -18.71 -6.36
CA ASP A 192 2.92 -19.09 -4.94
C ASP A 192 3.90 -18.33 -4.03
N HIS A 193 5.16 -18.18 -4.49
CA HIS A 193 6.16 -17.43 -3.76
C HIS A 193 5.83 -15.93 -3.71
N TYR A 194 5.26 -15.37 -4.79
CA TYR A 194 4.81 -14.00 -4.80
C TYR A 194 3.69 -13.77 -3.78
N ASP A 195 2.70 -14.67 -3.71
CA ASP A 195 1.60 -14.61 -2.76
C ASP A 195 2.09 -14.72 -1.30
N MET A 196 3.07 -15.58 -1.04
CA MET A 196 3.73 -15.66 0.26
C MET A 196 4.40 -14.32 0.64
N VAL A 197 5.08 -13.65 -0.30
CA VAL A 197 5.69 -12.34 -0.07
C VAL A 197 4.63 -11.27 0.20
N LEU A 198 3.53 -11.26 -0.55
CA LEU A 198 2.42 -10.33 -0.31
C LEU A 198 1.79 -10.54 1.07
N SER A 199 1.60 -11.79 1.48
CA SER A 199 1.09 -12.15 2.82
C SER A 199 2.04 -11.67 3.93
N LYS A 200 3.35 -11.81 3.72
CA LYS A 200 4.36 -11.25 4.62
C LYS A 200 4.26 -9.73 4.73
N TYR A 201 4.02 -9.02 3.62
CA TYR A 201 3.83 -7.57 3.67
C TYR A 201 2.58 -7.15 4.44
N GLN A 202 1.47 -7.89 4.28
CA GLN A 202 0.24 -7.64 5.03
C GLN A 202 0.46 -7.79 6.53
N SER A 203 1.06 -8.91 6.97
CA SER A 203 1.35 -9.15 8.40
C SER A 203 2.31 -8.10 8.99
N MET A 204 3.32 -7.65 8.23
CA MET A 204 4.18 -6.54 8.66
C MET A 204 3.39 -5.24 8.82
N GLY A 205 2.50 -4.92 7.88
CA GLY A 205 1.61 -3.76 7.96
C GLY A 205 0.69 -3.79 9.18
N GLU A 206 0.14 -4.96 9.51
CA GLU A 206 -0.68 -5.17 10.70
C GLU A 206 0.11 -5.00 11.99
N ARG A 207 1.34 -5.55 12.07
CA ARG A 207 2.23 -5.35 13.22
C ARG A 207 2.52 -3.87 13.46
N VAL A 208 2.83 -3.12 12.39
CA VAL A 208 3.08 -1.67 12.48
C VAL A 208 1.82 -0.93 12.93
N ARG A 209 0.64 -1.30 12.41
CA ARG A 209 -0.65 -0.72 12.83
C ARG A 209 -0.92 -0.99 14.31
N MET A 210 -0.73 -2.23 14.78
CA MET A 210 -0.91 -2.60 16.18
C MET A 210 0.03 -1.83 17.11
N GLN A 211 1.31 -1.69 16.73
CA GLN A 211 2.27 -0.90 17.50
C GLN A 211 1.85 0.58 17.61
N ARG A 212 1.38 1.18 16.51
CA ARG A 212 0.85 2.56 16.53
C ARG A 212 -0.38 2.71 17.41
N ALA A 213 -1.33 1.77 17.32
CA ALA A 213 -2.52 1.78 18.16
C ALA A 213 -2.17 1.65 19.65
N ARG A 214 -1.22 0.79 20.00
CA ARG A 214 -0.70 0.65 21.38
C ARG A 214 -0.04 1.94 21.86
N ALA A 215 0.83 2.56 21.06
CA ALA A 215 1.47 3.82 21.40
C ALA A 215 0.45 4.96 21.59
N GLN A 216 -0.55 5.06 20.72
CA GLN A 216 -1.63 6.05 20.85
C GLN A 216 -2.48 5.81 22.11
N ARG A 217 -2.80 4.55 22.43
CA ARG A 217 -3.51 4.20 23.66
C ARG A 217 -2.69 4.62 24.89
N GLN A 218 -1.40 4.29 24.91
CA GLN A 218 -0.51 4.68 26.01
C GLN A 218 -0.41 6.20 26.15
N TYR A 219 -0.33 6.95 25.04
CA TYR A 219 -0.34 8.41 25.05
C TYR A 219 -1.63 8.97 25.65
N ARG A 220 -2.80 8.48 25.19
CA ARG A 220 -4.12 8.89 25.73
C ARG A 220 -4.24 8.59 27.23
N MET A 221 -3.75 7.42 27.66
CA MET A 221 -3.74 7.04 29.09
C MET A 221 -2.84 7.97 29.91
N ARG A 222 -1.67 8.38 29.40
CA ARG A 222 -0.81 9.37 30.08
C ARG A 222 -1.49 10.72 30.19
N GLN A 223 -2.12 11.20 29.11
CA GLN A 223 -2.87 12.46 29.11
C GLN A 223 -4.02 12.46 30.13
N LEU A 224 -4.76 11.35 30.25
CA LEU A 224 -5.81 11.20 31.26
C LEU A 224 -5.26 11.20 32.70
N ARG A 225 -4.09 10.58 32.92
CA ARG A 225 -3.40 10.58 34.23
C ARG A 225 -2.79 11.93 34.60
N SER A 226 -2.47 12.77 33.62
CA SER A 226 -1.89 14.10 33.82
C SER A 226 -2.93 15.22 33.88
N ARG A 227 -4.24 14.91 33.79
CA ARG A 227 -5.28 15.92 34.07
C ARG A 227 -5.27 16.23 35.57
N PRO A 228 -5.04 17.49 35.99
CA PRO A 228 -5.23 17.86 37.39
C PRO A 228 -6.67 17.56 37.78
N ALA A 229 -6.86 16.99 38.97
CA ALA A 229 -8.18 16.77 39.55
C ALA A 229 -8.91 18.13 39.54
N SER A 230 -10.06 18.18 38.87
CA SER A 230 -10.98 19.31 38.99
C SER A 230 -11.25 19.49 40.48
N TYR A 231 -10.83 20.64 41.00
CA TYR A 231 -10.97 21.03 42.40
C TYR A 231 -12.37 20.67 42.88
N CYS A 232 -12.42 19.83 43.91
CA CYS A 232 -13.64 19.52 44.63
C CYS A 232 -14.23 20.84 45.14
N THR A 233 -15.40 21.21 44.61
CA THR A 233 -16.20 22.33 45.13
C THR A 233 -16.36 22.10 46.62
N ARG A 234 -15.82 23.05 47.41
CA ARG A 234 -15.88 23.06 48.88
C ARG A 234 -17.28 22.68 49.34
N MET A 235 -17.35 21.64 50.19
CA MET A 235 -18.53 21.43 51.02
C MET A 235 -18.71 22.70 51.86
N SER A 236 -19.86 23.36 51.68
CA SER A 236 -20.29 24.48 52.50
C SER A 236 -20.45 23.99 53.94
N ALA A 237 -19.58 24.46 54.82
CA ALA A 237 -19.75 24.33 56.25
C ALA A 237 -20.88 25.29 56.70
N SER A 238 -22.12 24.81 56.67
CA SER A 238 -23.23 25.48 57.34
C SER A 238 -24.33 24.47 57.63
N GLU A 239 -24.16 23.74 58.71
CA GLU A 239 -25.25 23.20 59.54
C GLU A 239 -24.61 22.83 60.88
N ARG A 240 -24.40 23.87 61.68
CA ARG A 240 -24.15 23.75 63.11
C ARG A 240 -25.53 23.59 63.74
N GLU A 241 -25.68 22.54 64.54
CA GLU A 241 -26.65 22.32 65.63
C GLU A 241 -27.32 20.95 65.54
N THR A 242 -26.76 20.01 66.30
CA THR A 242 -27.52 18.99 67.04
C THR A 242 -26.55 18.25 67.97
N GLN A 243 -26.55 18.65 69.25
CA GLN A 243 -26.27 17.77 70.40
C GLN A 243 -26.67 18.55 71.67
N TYR A 244 -27.84 18.25 72.23
CA TYR A 244 -28.09 17.27 73.31
C TYR A 244 -27.63 17.79 74.68
N GLU A 245 -28.60 18.17 75.52
CA GLU A 245 -28.67 17.76 76.93
C GLU A 245 -30.06 18.10 77.49
N SER A 246 -30.83 17.06 77.77
CA SER A 246 -32.05 17.11 78.56
C SER A 246 -31.66 16.69 79.97
N ASP A 247 -31.65 17.64 80.91
CA ASP A 247 -31.53 17.36 82.34
C ASP A 247 -32.93 17.03 82.92
N ASP A 248 -33.09 15.80 83.37
CA ASP A 248 -33.92 15.45 84.53
C ASP A 248 -33.20 16.05 85.77
N SER A 249 -33.79 16.69 86.78
CA SER A 249 -34.99 16.30 87.53
C SER A 249 -35.16 17.23 88.76
N PHE A 250 -36.42 17.43 89.18
CA PHE A 250 -36.92 17.70 90.54
C PHE A 250 -36.45 18.93 91.36
N SER A 251 -37.42 19.80 91.71
CA SER A 251 -37.81 20.04 93.12
C SER A 251 -39.10 20.87 93.25
N PHE A 252 -39.96 20.43 94.16
CA PHE A 252 -41.22 21.01 94.60
C PHE A 252 -40.94 21.86 95.86
N ALA A 253 -41.57 23.04 96.00
CA ALA A 253 -41.85 23.65 97.31
C ALA A 253 -42.85 24.81 97.17
N LEU A 254 -44.09 24.53 97.53
CA LEU A 254 -44.61 24.95 98.83
C LEU A 254 -45.06 23.69 99.57
#